data_AF-G7EAK4-F1
#
_entry.id   AF-G7EAK4-F1
#
_cell.length_a   1.000
_cell.length_b   1.000
_cell.length_c   1.000
_cell.angle_alpha   90.00
_cell.angle_beta   90.00
_cell.angle_gamma   90.00
#
_symmetry.space_group_name_H-M   'P 1'
#
loop_
_entity.id
_entity.type
_entity.pdbx_description
1 polymer ?
#
loop_
_entity_poly.entity_id
_entity_poly.type
_entity_poly.pdbx_seq_one_letter_code
_entity_poly.pdbx_strand_id
1 'polypeptide(L)'
;MDQLASSTDSSAQRNAPFLLERGSQQQSDSRGSLLLDASAKQAQLDMSTRLVSYLSKTSGRIAVGRLSSDGNSVCPVTDSCGKHYSDFYQLIDEWNTKLVQGKALGEGTPVEQVNDIKVLAPLRDRDVLAVGKNYKAHAAEFQKSGYDSSDRNEQPSHPVIFTKRASSIIANGEPIYPHTELSATLDFEGELGVIVGQGGRDIARADALKHVFGYVIINDMTHRDMQRDHKQFFLGKSLDTFCPMGPFVVPATEIDATKLTLTTYINGEKRQDQLTGELIFDIPTLIESCSKGLTLQSGDIIASGTPAGVGIGRSPPVFLKPGDMIDVSITGLGTLSNRVGEASMAPPRIDTLATSLKLTSSPPDNNVIALASGKSLHVETTGSGPALLFLHGLGGSSHFWTTVIDQSALSSSHTIITYDFDGHGQSPFSGNTLSVTELAQDAMEVLAALKISTATIIGHSLGGLVATTFASTYPKAVNKLILVGAVKAIPEAAAANTMNRARTVNNAGMSDVAAAVAEAATSKKTKNGGRLAYNYIKTLVASTNAPAYASACVALATAQDPNYAQIQADTLILSGAEDPISPKATTDFLANAIKNSHVVVLPDVAHWHALEDSAGTASHIADFVQ
;
A
#
# COMPACT_ATOMS: atom_id res chain seq x y z
N MET A 1 49.78 -47.65 8.76
CA MET A 1 50.55 -46.49 9.20
C MET A 1 49.62 -45.36 9.68
N ASP A 2 48.78 -45.49 10.73
CA ASP A 2 48.24 -46.60 11.57
C ASP A 2 46.92 -46.06 12.21
N GLN A 3 45.81 -46.80 12.33
CA GLN A 3 45.41 -47.75 13.40
C GLN A 3 45.62 -47.19 14.84
N LEU A 4 44.69 -47.22 15.82
CA LEU A 4 43.29 -47.72 15.99
C LEU A 4 42.42 -46.62 16.68
N ALA A 5 41.08 -46.56 16.75
CA ALA A 5 39.91 -47.45 16.53
C ALA A 5 39.29 -48.13 17.80
N SER A 6 37.94 -48.11 17.92
CA SER A 6 37.06 -48.57 19.05
C SER A 6 37.15 -47.77 20.36
N SER A 7 36.18 -47.71 21.30
CA SER A 7 34.71 -47.91 21.34
C SER A 7 34.16 -47.17 22.62
N THR A 8 32.91 -47.20 23.13
CA THR A 8 31.71 -48.07 22.97
C THR A 8 30.43 -47.28 23.37
N ASP A 9 29.24 -47.85 23.16
CA ASP A 9 27.91 -47.32 23.50
C ASP A 9 27.50 -47.56 24.99
N SER A 10 26.56 -46.77 25.53
CA SER A 10 25.32 -47.27 26.20
C SER A 10 24.55 -46.27 27.09
N SER A 11 23.24 -46.54 27.16
CA SER A 11 22.26 -46.16 28.20
C SER A 11 21.67 -44.74 28.22
N ALA A 12 20.33 -44.70 28.28
CA ALA A 12 19.53 -43.52 28.55
C ALA A 12 18.63 -43.79 29.76
N GLN A 13 18.43 -42.79 30.62
CA GLN A 13 17.35 -42.80 31.62
C GLN A 13 16.83 -41.39 31.91
N ARG A 14 15.67 -41.33 32.57
CA ARG A 14 14.79 -40.15 32.66
C ARG A 14 14.97 -39.44 34.01
N ASN A 15 14.80 -38.12 34.04
CA ASN A 15 13.70 -37.44 34.76
C ASN A 15 13.80 -35.91 34.63
N ALA A 16 12.75 -35.21 35.06
CA ALA A 16 12.53 -33.78 34.81
C ALA A 16 12.82 -32.88 36.05
N PRO A 17 12.23 -31.68 36.16
CA PRO A 17 12.92 -30.41 35.95
C PRO A 17 13.39 -29.75 37.27
N PHE A 18 14.32 -28.80 37.16
CA PHE A 18 14.68 -27.93 38.27
C PHE A 18 14.37 -26.46 37.93
N LEU A 19 13.37 -25.91 38.61
CA LEU A 19 13.13 -24.47 38.69
C LEU A 19 14.22 -23.85 39.57
N LEU A 20 14.88 -22.80 39.07
CA LEU A 20 15.67 -21.89 39.89
C LEU A 20 15.39 -20.45 39.45
N GLU A 21 14.55 -19.77 40.22
CA GLU A 21 14.40 -18.32 40.12
C GLU A 21 15.72 -17.63 40.48
N ARG A 22 16.19 -16.73 39.63
CA ARG A 22 17.05 -15.61 40.03
C ARG A 22 16.61 -14.38 39.25
N GLY A 23 15.88 -13.49 39.93
CA GLY A 23 15.61 -12.17 39.39
C GLY A 23 16.90 -11.35 39.31
N SER A 24 17.11 -10.69 38.17
CA SER A 24 17.98 -9.53 38.05
C SER A 24 17.11 -8.34 37.67
N GLN A 25 17.39 -7.18 38.24
CA GLN A 25 16.57 -5.98 38.03
C GLN A 25 16.84 -5.42 36.63
N GLN A 26 15.86 -5.49 35.73
CA GLN A 26 15.84 -4.58 34.58
C GLN A 26 15.57 -3.17 35.11
N GLN A 27 16.63 -2.37 35.26
CA GLN A 27 16.46 -0.92 35.32
C GLN A 27 15.91 -0.47 33.97
N SER A 28 14.69 0.06 33.99
CA SER A 28 14.07 0.68 32.82
C SER A 28 14.77 2.01 32.54
N ASP A 29 15.76 2.01 31.66
CA ASP A 29 16.48 3.23 31.24
C ASP A 29 15.63 4.03 30.24
N SER A 30 14.49 4.55 30.74
CA SER A 30 13.48 5.27 29.97
C SER A 30 13.91 6.72 29.72
N ARG A 31 14.98 6.91 28.94
CA ARG A 31 15.50 8.21 28.50
C ARG A 31 15.70 8.34 26.99
N GLY A 32 14.93 7.60 26.20
CA GLY A 32 14.62 7.98 24.82
C GLY A 32 13.64 9.15 24.76
N SER A 33 14.02 10.31 25.31
CA SER A 33 13.18 11.52 25.32
C SER A 33 13.25 12.22 23.97
N LEU A 34 12.14 12.25 23.24
CA LEU A 34 11.96 13.14 22.07
C LEU A 34 11.65 14.60 22.48
N LEU A 35 11.66 14.91 23.78
CA LEU A 35 11.42 16.25 24.32
C LEU A 35 12.72 16.99 24.63
N LEU A 36 12.73 18.26 24.21
CA LEU A 36 13.81 19.25 24.38
C LEU A 36 14.16 19.48 25.87
N ASP A 37 15.43 19.83 26.12
CA ASP A 37 15.95 19.99 27.48
C ASP A 37 15.27 21.16 28.24
N ALA A 38 14.85 20.91 29.47
CA ALA A 38 13.80 21.65 30.15
C ALA A 38 14.32 22.87 30.94
N SER A 39 15.25 23.66 30.38
CA SER A 39 15.87 24.80 31.09
C SER A 39 16.13 26.07 30.27
N ALA A 40 15.27 26.41 29.30
CA ALA A 40 15.26 27.74 28.69
C ALA A 40 13.83 28.24 28.39
N LYS A 41 13.53 29.51 28.73
CA LYS A 41 12.35 30.22 28.23
C LYS A 41 12.60 30.76 26.81
N GLN A 42 12.86 29.84 25.89
CA GLN A 42 12.84 30.11 24.46
C GLN A 42 11.37 29.97 23.99
N ALA A 43 10.94 30.77 23.01
CA ALA A 43 9.59 30.61 22.47
C ALA A 43 9.47 29.21 21.85
N GLN A 44 8.51 28.41 22.31
CA GLN A 44 8.35 27.02 21.87
C GLN A 44 8.11 27.02 20.36
N LEU A 45 9.04 26.41 19.62
CA LEU A 45 9.04 26.43 18.16
C LEU A 45 7.85 25.61 17.68
N ASP A 46 6.93 26.22 16.93
CA ASP A 46 5.75 25.52 16.40
C ASP A 46 6.22 24.35 15.53
N MET A 47 5.83 23.13 15.91
CA MET A 47 6.21 21.88 15.24
C MET A 47 5.20 21.43 14.18
N SER A 48 4.07 22.14 13.99
CA SER A 48 2.95 21.71 13.12
C SER A 48 3.29 21.58 11.63
N THR A 49 4.40 22.19 11.17
CA THR A 49 4.88 22.03 9.79
C THR A 49 5.68 20.73 9.54
N ARG A 50 5.98 19.95 10.59
CA ARG A 50 6.80 18.73 10.48
C ARG A 50 5.95 17.53 10.14
N LEU A 51 6.42 16.78 9.17
CA LEU A 51 5.86 15.51 8.72
C LEU A 51 6.76 14.36 9.18
N VAL A 52 6.16 13.26 9.63
CA VAL A 52 6.88 12.08 10.17
C VAL A 52 6.38 10.80 9.51
N SER A 53 7.28 9.88 9.19
CA SER A 53 6.95 8.50 8.78
C SER A 53 6.92 7.64 10.04
N TYR A 54 5.85 6.89 10.29
CA TYR A 54 5.73 6.12 11.52
C TYR A 54 4.91 4.84 11.36
N LEU A 55 5.23 3.84 12.18
CA LEU A 55 4.35 2.71 12.44
C LEU A 55 3.36 3.10 13.55
N SER A 56 2.07 3.19 13.17
CA SER A 56 0.96 3.47 14.08
C SER A 56 0.79 2.32 15.08
N LYS A 57 0.76 2.64 16.37
CA LYS A 57 0.56 1.66 17.45
C LYS A 57 -0.87 1.12 17.46
N THR A 58 -1.84 1.98 17.15
CA THR A 58 -3.26 1.66 17.16
C THR A 58 -3.69 0.82 15.95
N SER A 59 -3.12 1.09 14.76
CA SER A 59 -3.52 0.38 13.53
C SER A 59 -2.54 -0.69 13.05
N GLY A 60 -1.32 -0.73 13.59
CA GLY A 60 -0.26 -1.64 13.13
C GLY A 60 0.23 -1.38 11.70
N ARG A 61 -0.12 -0.24 11.11
CA ARG A 61 0.20 0.15 9.73
C ARG A 61 1.15 1.33 9.70
N ILE A 62 1.93 1.44 8.62
CA ILE A 62 2.76 2.62 8.39
C ILE A 62 1.86 3.76 7.89
N ALA A 63 2.12 4.97 8.39
CA ALA A 63 1.47 6.19 7.96
C ALA A 63 2.48 7.35 7.86
N VAL A 64 2.15 8.36 7.04
CA VAL A 64 2.72 9.70 7.18
C VAL A 64 1.80 10.53 8.07
N GLY A 65 2.39 11.22 9.05
CA GLY A 65 1.67 12.06 10.00
C GLY A 65 2.22 13.49 10.08
N ARG A 66 1.38 14.41 10.56
CA ARG A 66 1.76 15.77 10.97
C ARG A 66 1.88 15.82 12.49
N LEU A 67 2.87 16.54 13.01
CA LEU A 67 2.95 16.78 14.46
C LEU A 67 1.94 17.84 14.94
N SER A 68 1.52 17.75 16.20
CA SER A 68 0.91 18.89 16.90
C SER A 68 1.93 20.04 17.05
N SER A 69 1.45 21.27 17.25
CA SER A 69 2.32 22.45 17.38
C SER A 69 3.29 22.41 18.58
N ASP A 70 2.95 21.65 19.62
CA ASP A 70 3.80 21.39 20.79
C ASP A 70 4.77 20.20 20.60
N GLY A 71 4.61 19.42 19.52
CA GLY A 71 5.41 18.23 19.19
C GLY A 71 5.02 16.95 19.95
N ASN A 72 4.00 16.95 20.80
CA ASN A 72 3.67 15.81 21.66
C ASN A 72 2.85 14.70 20.96
N SER A 73 2.06 15.03 19.94
CA SER A 73 1.20 14.08 19.23
C SER A 73 1.38 14.14 17.71
N VAL A 74 0.93 13.07 17.05
CA VAL A 74 0.93 12.92 15.60
C VAL A 74 -0.48 12.64 15.10
N CYS A 75 -0.89 13.36 14.06
CA CYS A 75 -2.15 13.16 13.34
C CYS A 75 -1.85 12.56 11.95
N PRO A 76 -2.51 11.47 11.51
CA PRO A 76 -2.34 10.93 10.16
C PRO A 76 -2.67 11.98 9.09
N VAL A 77 -1.84 12.09 8.06
CA VAL A 77 -2.12 12.92 6.89
C VAL A 77 -3.03 12.14 5.94
N THR A 78 -4.06 12.78 5.38
CA THR A 78 -4.98 12.15 4.42
C THR A 78 -5.02 12.84 3.07
N ASP A 79 -5.41 12.08 2.05
CA ASP A 79 -5.88 12.60 0.78
C ASP A 79 -7.24 13.33 0.93
N SER A 80 -7.74 13.86 -0.19
CA SER A 80 -9.05 14.53 -0.27
C SER A 80 -10.27 13.61 -0.10
N CYS A 81 -10.08 12.32 0.08
CA CYS A 81 -11.11 11.30 0.32
C CYS A 81 -11.05 10.73 1.76
N GLY A 82 -10.11 11.20 2.59
CA GLY A 82 -9.90 10.71 3.96
C GLY A 82 -9.01 9.47 4.07
N LYS A 83 -8.41 8.98 2.97
CA LYS A 83 -7.47 7.85 2.99
C LYS A 83 -6.11 8.34 3.50
N HIS A 84 -5.54 7.63 4.48
CA HIS A 84 -4.19 7.91 4.98
C HIS A 84 -3.11 7.59 3.92
N TYR A 85 -2.05 8.38 3.88
CA TYR A 85 -0.82 8.04 3.15
C TYR A 85 0.00 7.01 3.95
N SER A 86 0.42 5.91 3.32
CA SER A 86 1.24 4.88 3.99
C SER A 86 2.76 5.10 3.88
N ASP A 87 3.19 6.06 3.09
CA ASP A 87 4.59 6.39 2.81
C ASP A 87 4.70 7.80 2.21
N PHE A 88 5.89 8.38 2.20
CA PHE A 88 6.11 9.71 1.64
C PHE A 88 6.04 9.73 0.10
N TYR A 89 6.30 8.63 -0.63
CA TYR A 89 6.24 8.65 -2.09
C TYR A 89 4.82 8.95 -2.58
N GLN A 90 3.80 8.30 -1.98
CA GLN A 90 2.38 8.62 -2.25
C GLN A 90 2.03 10.08 -1.93
N LEU A 91 2.57 10.63 -0.83
CA LEU A 91 2.32 12.01 -0.44
C LEU A 91 2.96 13.00 -1.41
N ILE A 92 4.21 12.76 -1.82
CA ILE A 92 4.94 13.62 -2.76
C ILE A 92 4.28 13.60 -4.14
N ASP A 93 3.84 12.43 -4.62
CA ASP A 93 3.13 12.31 -5.90
C ASP A 93 1.76 13.02 -5.88
N GLU A 94 0.97 12.88 -4.82
CA GLU A 94 -0.27 13.66 -4.69
C GLU A 94 0.02 15.17 -4.58
N TRP A 95 1.01 15.56 -3.77
CA TRP A 95 1.45 16.96 -3.60
C TRP A 95 1.87 17.59 -4.93
N ASN A 96 2.59 16.86 -5.79
CA ASN A 96 2.93 17.30 -7.16
C ASN A 96 1.68 17.60 -8.00
N THR A 97 0.60 16.81 -7.88
CA THR A 97 -0.66 17.06 -8.62
C THR A 97 -1.53 18.17 -8.01
N LYS A 98 -1.47 18.38 -6.68
CA LYS A 98 -2.38 19.27 -5.95
C LYS A 98 -1.77 20.62 -5.53
N LEU A 99 -0.44 20.78 -5.53
CA LEU A 99 0.22 22.08 -5.30
C LEU A 99 -0.24 23.15 -6.30
N VAL A 100 -0.48 22.76 -7.56
CA VAL A 100 -1.00 23.63 -8.63
C VAL A 100 -2.39 24.21 -8.29
N GLN A 101 -3.05 23.71 -7.24
CA GLN A 101 -4.39 24.15 -6.78
C GLN A 101 -4.43 24.60 -5.31
N GLY A 102 -3.30 24.68 -4.60
CA GLY A 102 -3.20 25.35 -3.29
C GLY A 102 -4.10 24.80 -2.16
N LYS A 103 -4.42 23.50 -2.16
CA LYS A 103 -5.23 22.88 -1.11
C LYS A 103 -4.37 22.38 0.06
N ALA A 104 -4.83 22.62 1.28
CA ALA A 104 -4.24 22.00 2.47
C ALA A 104 -4.46 20.48 2.47
N LEU A 105 -3.52 19.76 3.09
CA LEU A 105 -3.62 18.32 3.34
C LEU A 105 -4.69 18.04 4.40
N GLY A 106 -5.35 16.87 4.32
CA GLY A 106 -6.32 16.44 5.33
C GLY A 106 -5.64 15.88 6.58
N GLU A 107 -6.37 15.92 7.69
CA GLU A 107 -5.99 15.37 8.99
C GLU A 107 -6.97 14.25 9.39
N GLY A 108 -6.41 13.09 9.75
CA GLY A 108 -7.13 11.84 9.98
C GLY A 108 -7.19 11.42 11.46
N THR A 109 -7.59 10.17 11.71
CA THR A 109 -7.68 9.60 13.07
C THR A 109 -7.22 8.14 13.08
N PRO A 110 -6.65 7.62 14.19
CA PRO A 110 -6.48 8.27 15.50
C PRO A 110 -5.32 9.28 15.52
N VAL A 111 -5.41 10.26 16.42
CA VAL A 111 -4.24 11.04 16.85
C VAL A 111 -3.51 10.24 17.94
N GLU A 112 -2.22 9.99 17.75
CA GLU A 112 -1.39 9.17 18.66
C GLU A 112 -0.33 10.04 19.36
N GLN A 113 0.19 9.63 20.51
CA GLN A 113 1.33 10.33 21.14
C GLN A 113 2.62 9.97 20.39
N VAL A 114 3.53 10.92 20.25
CA VAL A 114 4.82 10.70 19.57
C VAL A 114 5.69 9.65 20.30
N ASN A 115 5.53 9.54 21.63
CA ASN A 115 6.21 8.52 22.44
C ASN A 115 5.56 7.12 22.36
N ASP A 116 4.39 6.98 21.73
CA ASP A 116 3.68 5.70 21.57
C ASP A 116 3.94 5.03 20.21
N ILE A 117 4.36 5.79 19.20
CA ILE A 117 4.62 5.31 17.83
C ILE A 117 6.07 4.86 17.63
N LYS A 118 6.34 4.02 16.63
CA LYS A 118 7.72 3.87 16.12
C LYS A 118 7.94 4.82 14.95
N VAL A 119 8.78 5.84 15.13
CA VAL A 119 9.29 6.68 14.04
C VAL A 119 10.13 5.85 13.07
N LEU A 120 10.02 6.13 11.78
CA LEU A 120 10.71 5.47 10.68
C LEU A 120 11.48 6.50 9.83
N ALA A 121 12.45 6.04 9.05
CA ALA A 121 13.08 6.88 8.02
C ALA A 121 11.99 7.37 7.03
N PRO A 122 11.96 8.67 6.66
CA PRO A 122 10.91 9.21 5.78
C PRO A 122 10.82 8.55 4.41
N LEU A 123 11.97 8.28 3.80
CA LEU A 123 12.14 7.74 2.46
C LEU A 123 13.32 6.75 2.51
N ARG A 124 13.16 5.54 1.97
CA ARG A 124 14.12 4.44 2.18
C ARG A 124 14.28 3.44 1.02
N ASP A 125 13.45 3.58 -0.02
CA ASP A 125 13.33 2.57 -1.09
C ASP A 125 14.17 2.94 -2.33
N ARG A 126 15.05 3.96 -2.22
CA ARG A 126 15.94 4.43 -3.30
C ARG A 126 17.32 4.82 -2.76
N ASP A 127 18.33 4.69 -3.62
CA ASP A 127 19.69 5.14 -3.33
C ASP A 127 19.73 6.69 -3.29
N VAL A 128 20.42 7.26 -2.31
CA VAL A 128 20.53 8.71 -2.10
C VAL A 128 21.67 9.27 -2.94
N LEU A 129 21.43 10.35 -3.69
CA LEU A 129 22.50 11.13 -4.33
C LEU A 129 23.21 11.96 -3.25
N ALA A 130 24.54 12.04 -3.26
CA ALA A 130 25.30 12.75 -2.24
C ALA A 130 26.49 13.53 -2.83
N VAL A 131 26.91 14.61 -2.16
CA VAL A 131 27.81 15.63 -2.73
C VAL A 131 29.08 15.80 -1.90
N GLY A 132 30.21 15.35 -2.44
CA GLY A 132 31.51 15.45 -1.77
C GLY A 132 32.08 16.87 -1.75
N LYS A 133 32.78 17.21 -0.66
CA LYS A 133 33.56 18.45 -0.48
C LYS A 133 32.77 19.76 -0.66
N ASN A 134 31.46 19.80 -0.36
CA ASN A 134 30.60 20.96 -0.68
C ASN A 134 30.64 22.15 0.30
N TYR A 135 31.52 22.15 1.32
CA TYR A 135 31.81 23.33 2.15
C TYR A 135 33.30 23.67 2.11
N LYS A 136 33.64 24.96 2.01
CA LYS A 136 35.04 25.44 1.83
C LYS A 136 35.96 25.00 2.97
N ALA A 137 35.50 25.14 4.21
CA ALA A 137 36.27 24.72 5.38
C ALA A 137 36.51 23.20 5.38
N HIS A 138 35.51 22.41 4.99
CA HIS A 138 35.59 20.94 4.95
C HIS A 138 36.49 20.44 3.80
N ALA A 139 36.42 21.05 2.61
CA ALA A 139 37.33 20.74 1.51
C ALA A 139 38.80 20.95 1.91
N ALA A 140 39.10 22.09 2.54
CA ALA A 140 40.43 22.43 3.04
C ALA A 140 40.85 21.64 4.30
N GLU A 141 39.92 20.98 4.99
CA GLU A 141 40.16 20.06 6.11
C GLU A 141 40.49 18.66 5.58
N PHE A 142 39.64 18.13 4.70
CA PHE A 142 39.82 16.82 4.07
C PHE A 142 41.12 16.73 3.28
N GLN A 143 41.47 17.77 2.51
CA GLN A 143 42.72 17.79 1.74
C GLN A 143 43.98 17.70 2.65
N LYS A 144 43.93 18.27 3.86
CA LYS A 144 45.05 18.23 4.83
C LYS A 144 45.21 16.87 5.50
N SER A 145 44.17 16.02 5.51
CA SER A 145 44.24 14.68 6.10
C SER A 145 45.14 13.70 5.33
N GLY A 146 45.43 13.97 4.05
CA GLY A 146 46.16 13.07 3.17
C GLY A 146 45.33 11.88 2.63
N TYR A 147 44.03 11.82 2.92
CA TYR A 147 43.12 10.81 2.35
C TYR A 147 42.59 11.21 0.96
N ASP A 148 42.98 12.38 0.45
CA ASP A 148 42.51 12.91 -0.81
C ASP A 148 43.29 12.35 -2.02
N SER A 149 42.66 11.41 -2.73
CA SER A 149 43.21 10.81 -3.95
C SER A 149 42.77 11.50 -5.25
N SER A 150 41.89 12.51 -5.18
CA SER A 150 41.21 13.10 -6.34
C SER A 150 41.18 14.62 -6.31
N ASP A 151 41.94 15.19 -7.27
CA ASP A 151 42.27 16.60 -7.46
C ASP A 151 43.24 17.24 -6.44
N ARG A 152 43.96 18.27 -6.91
CA ARG A 152 44.91 19.07 -6.10
C ARG A 152 44.39 20.47 -5.75
N ASN A 153 43.24 20.86 -6.28
CA ASN A 153 42.65 22.17 -6.06
C ASN A 153 41.85 22.20 -4.74
N GLU A 154 42.00 23.27 -3.95
CA GLU A 154 41.30 23.43 -2.66
C GLU A 154 39.76 23.48 -2.79
N GLN A 155 39.24 23.75 -4.00
CA GLN A 155 37.82 23.78 -4.30
C GLN A 155 37.55 23.06 -5.65
N PRO A 156 36.56 22.15 -5.73
CA PRO A 156 36.14 21.54 -7.00
C PRO A 156 35.56 22.58 -7.98
N SER A 157 35.67 22.31 -9.29
CA SER A 157 35.01 23.10 -10.35
C SER A 157 33.56 22.69 -10.61
N HIS A 158 33.19 21.46 -10.22
CA HIS A 158 31.85 20.88 -10.36
C HIS A 158 31.48 20.07 -9.11
N PRO A 159 30.18 19.87 -8.80
CA PRO A 159 29.75 19.00 -7.71
C PRO A 159 30.30 17.57 -7.85
N VAL A 160 30.88 17.03 -6.78
CA VAL A 160 31.39 15.65 -6.75
C VAL A 160 30.26 14.71 -6.33
N ILE A 161 29.47 14.26 -7.32
CA ILE A 161 28.31 13.40 -7.07
C ILE A 161 28.72 11.93 -6.89
N PHE A 162 28.19 11.29 -5.86
CA PHE A 162 28.21 9.84 -5.63
C PHE A 162 26.86 9.38 -5.07
N THR A 163 26.73 8.10 -4.69
CA THR A 163 25.50 7.57 -4.07
C THR A 163 25.74 6.86 -2.73
N LYS A 164 24.70 6.83 -1.90
CA LYS A 164 24.57 5.94 -0.73
C LYS A 164 23.46 4.93 -0.99
N ARG A 165 23.69 3.64 -0.71
CA ARG A 165 22.73 2.56 -0.99
C ARG A 165 21.45 2.69 -0.16
N ALA A 166 20.28 2.36 -0.73
CA ALA A 166 19.00 2.32 -0.02
C ALA A 166 19.04 1.48 1.27
N SER A 167 19.73 0.33 1.26
CA SER A 167 19.90 -0.54 2.45
C SER A 167 20.79 0.04 3.55
N SER A 168 21.43 1.18 3.33
CA SER A 168 22.11 1.92 4.40
C SER A 168 21.15 2.78 5.23
N ILE A 169 19.90 3.00 4.79
CA ILE A 169 18.97 3.95 5.40
C ILE A 169 18.33 3.38 6.68
N ILE A 170 18.47 4.12 7.79
CA ILE A 170 17.82 3.82 9.08
C ILE A 170 17.16 5.07 9.69
N ALA A 171 16.22 4.85 10.60
CA ALA A 171 15.47 5.91 11.28
C ALA A 171 16.27 6.58 12.42
N ASN A 172 15.76 7.72 12.88
CA ASN A 172 16.15 8.31 14.15
C ASN A 172 16.01 7.30 15.31
N GLY A 173 17.04 7.17 16.13
CA GLY A 173 17.09 6.27 17.29
C GLY A 173 17.46 4.82 16.97
N GLU A 174 17.51 4.41 15.70
CA GLU A 174 18.00 3.07 15.32
C GLU A 174 19.54 3.01 15.42
N PRO A 175 20.13 1.87 15.80
CA PRO A 175 21.57 1.77 16.03
C PRO A 175 22.36 1.70 14.73
N ILE A 176 23.45 2.47 14.64
CA ILE A 176 24.42 2.35 13.55
C ILE A 176 25.31 1.13 13.84
N TYR A 177 25.27 0.11 12.98
CA TYR A 177 26.19 -1.02 13.07
C TYR A 177 27.60 -0.55 12.66
N PRO A 178 28.65 -0.75 13.47
CA PRO A 178 29.93 -0.08 13.24
C PRO A 178 30.84 -0.76 12.21
N HIS A 179 30.51 -1.96 11.71
CA HIS A 179 31.33 -2.78 10.78
C HIS A 179 32.82 -2.87 11.18
N THR A 180 33.09 -3.04 12.49
CA THR A 180 34.44 -3.12 13.07
C THR A 180 35.32 -4.24 12.52
N GLU A 181 34.71 -5.25 11.90
CA GLU A 181 35.36 -6.33 11.19
C GLU A 181 35.90 -5.93 9.80
N LEU A 182 35.47 -4.78 9.27
CA LEU A 182 35.94 -4.19 8.01
C LEU A 182 36.91 -3.03 8.24
N SER A 183 36.61 -2.12 9.18
CA SER A 183 37.38 -0.89 9.39
C SER A 183 37.26 -0.33 10.81
N ALA A 184 38.26 0.45 11.21
CA ALA A 184 38.28 1.22 12.46
C ALA A 184 38.20 2.74 12.23
N THR A 185 37.85 3.18 11.02
CA THR A 185 37.87 4.60 10.61
C THR A 185 36.46 5.21 10.47
N LEU A 186 35.52 4.79 11.33
CA LEU A 186 34.13 5.24 11.31
C LEU A 186 34.02 6.73 11.64
N ASP A 187 33.33 7.49 10.79
CA ASP A 187 33.20 8.93 10.87
C ASP A 187 31.77 9.39 10.55
N PHE A 188 31.38 10.54 11.08
CA PHE A 188 30.06 11.16 10.91
C PHE A 188 30.16 12.36 9.96
N GLU A 189 29.08 12.63 9.24
CA GLU A 189 28.96 13.76 8.32
C GLU A 189 27.51 14.26 8.36
N GLY A 190 27.20 15.23 9.23
CA GLY A 190 25.85 15.81 9.28
C GLY A 190 25.55 16.63 8.03
N GLU A 191 24.42 16.36 7.36
CA GLU A 191 24.03 17.03 6.11
C GLU A 191 22.55 17.44 6.06
N LEU A 192 22.28 18.45 5.22
CA LEU A 192 20.92 18.78 4.78
C LEU A 192 20.55 17.88 3.59
N GLY A 193 19.51 17.06 3.75
CA GLY A 193 18.88 16.32 2.66
C GLY A 193 17.82 17.16 1.95
N VAL A 194 17.91 17.28 0.64
CA VAL A 194 16.90 17.90 -0.24
C VAL A 194 16.06 16.80 -0.87
N ILE A 195 14.74 16.85 -0.68
CA ILE A 195 13.81 15.87 -1.26
C ILE A 195 13.23 16.44 -2.56
N VAL A 196 13.40 15.72 -3.66
CA VAL A 196 12.80 16.04 -4.96
C VAL A 196 11.29 15.80 -4.88
N GLY A 197 10.53 16.86 -5.09
CA GLY A 197 9.08 16.83 -5.30
C GLY A 197 8.77 16.49 -6.74
N GLN A 198 8.70 17.51 -7.59
CA GLN A 198 8.45 17.30 -9.01
C GLN A 198 9.69 16.72 -9.67
N GLY A 199 9.61 15.49 -10.17
CA GLY A 199 10.68 14.91 -11.00
C GLY A 199 10.93 15.71 -12.29
N GLY A 200 12.10 15.56 -12.87
CA GLY A 200 12.50 16.29 -14.07
C GLY A 200 13.89 15.91 -14.59
N ARG A 201 14.18 16.33 -15.82
CA ARG A 201 15.46 16.14 -16.50
C ARG A 201 15.86 17.48 -17.11
N ASP A 202 17.16 17.76 -17.12
CA ASP A 202 17.76 18.98 -17.65
C ASP A 202 17.11 20.25 -17.01
N ILE A 203 16.87 20.20 -15.70
CA ILE A 203 16.18 21.23 -14.91
C ILE A 203 17.08 22.47 -14.80
N ALA A 204 16.61 23.62 -15.28
CA ALA A 204 17.34 24.88 -15.17
C ALA A 204 17.43 25.36 -13.71
N ARG A 205 18.56 25.95 -13.32
CA ARG A 205 18.80 26.55 -11.98
C ARG A 205 17.64 27.44 -11.49
N ALA A 206 17.07 28.24 -12.39
CA ALA A 206 16.00 29.19 -12.07
C ALA A 206 14.67 28.51 -11.69
N ASP A 207 14.46 27.27 -12.11
CA ASP A 207 13.27 26.48 -11.81
C ASP A 207 13.51 25.48 -10.66
N ALA A 208 14.76 25.12 -10.37
CA ALA A 208 15.16 24.08 -9.43
C ALA A 208 14.40 24.06 -8.08
N LEU A 209 14.15 25.21 -7.44
CA LEU A 209 13.43 25.25 -6.15
C LEU A 209 11.95 24.83 -6.26
N LYS A 210 11.34 24.93 -7.45
CA LYS A 210 9.97 24.43 -7.73
C LYS A 210 9.91 22.90 -7.71
N HIS A 211 11.05 22.24 -7.90
CA HIS A 211 11.20 20.79 -7.88
C HIS A 211 11.51 20.23 -6.48
N VAL A 212 11.55 21.05 -5.42
CA VAL A 212 11.81 20.61 -4.05
C VAL A 212 10.51 20.41 -3.28
N PHE A 213 10.30 19.21 -2.75
CA PHE A 213 9.17 18.93 -1.82
C PHE A 213 9.45 19.55 -0.45
N GLY A 214 10.64 19.30 0.08
CA GLY A 214 11.04 19.67 1.43
C GLY A 214 12.44 19.20 1.78
N TYR A 215 12.76 19.30 3.07
CA TYR A 215 14.09 19.04 3.60
C TYR A 215 14.05 18.06 4.79
N VAL A 216 15.13 17.31 4.96
CA VAL A 216 15.32 16.27 5.99
C VAL A 216 16.76 16.32 6.50
N ILE A 217 17.05 15.81 7.70
CA ILE A 217 18.42 15.65 8.19
C ILE A 217 18.96 14.29 7.72
N ILE A 218 20.22 14.27 7.27
CA ILE A 218 20.96 13.06 6.90
C ILE A 218 22.27 13.03 7.70
N ASN A 219 22.76 11.84 8.01
CA ASN A 219 24.13 11.63 8.45
C ASN A 219 24.86 10.70 7.46
N ASP A 220 25.85 11.22 6.73
CA ASP A 220 26.63 10.47 5.74
C ASP A 220 27.77 9.70 6.42
N MET A 221 27.39 8.68 7.21
CA MET A 221 28.33 7.81 7.91
C MET A 221 29.33 7.18 6.93
N THR A 222 30.61 7.21 7.30
CA THR A 222 31.71 6.90 6.40
C THR A 222 32.81 6.10 7.09
N HIS A 223 33.30 5.03 6.46
CA HIS A 223 34.63 4.47 6.74
C HIS A 223 35.66 5.10 5.78
N ARG A 224 36.63 5.83 6.34
CA ARG A 224 37.55 6.70 5.59
C ARG A 224 38.62 5.95 4.81
N ASP A 225 39.12 4.83 5.33
CA ASP A 225 40.03 3.96 4.58
C ASP A 225 39.32 3.30 3.39
N MET A 226 38.11 2.76 3.58
CA MET A 226 37.27 2.23 2.49
C MET A 226 36.94 3.31 1.44
N GLN A 227 36.62 4.54 1.87
CA GLN A 227 36.38 5.69 0.98
C GLN A 227 37.60 5.97 0.08
N ARG A 228 38.80 5.94 0.65
CA ARG A 228 40.09 6.16 -0.05
C ARG A 228 40.44 4.99 -0.97
N ASP A 229 40.40 3.77 -0.46
CA ASP A 229 40.99 2.59 -1.13
C ASP A 229 40.12 2.09 -2.29
N HIS A 230 38.79 2.21 -2.19
CA HIS A 230 37.89 1.95 -3.32
C HIS A 230 37.83 3.08 -4.34
N LYS A 231 38.31 4.30 -4.00
CA LYS A 231 38.33 5.55 -4.79
C LYS A 231 36.97 6.12 -5.19
N GLN A 232 36.00 5.25 -5.49
CA GLN A 232 34.59 5.58 -5.56
C GLN A 232 34.01 5.49 -4.14
N PHE A 233 33.47 6.60 -3.64
CA PHE A 233 33.09 6.71 -2.21
C PHE A 233 31.94 5.78 -1.81
N PHE A 234 31.18 5.24 -2.77
CA PHE A 234 30.03 4.36 -2.58
C PHE A 234 30.24 3.30 -1.48
N LEU A 235 31.26 2.43 -1.59
CA LEU A 235 31.44 1.32 -0.63
C LEU A 235 31.78 1.80 0.78
N GLY A 236 32.56 2.87 0.93
CA GLY A 236 32.87 3.45 2.25
C GLY A 236 31.68 4.16 2.91
N LYS A 237 30.60 4.41 2.17
CA LYS A 237 29.41 5.19 2.58
C LYS A 237 28.08 4.44 2.44
N SER A 238 28.09 3.18 2.02
CA SER A 238 26.88 2.41 1.67
C SER A 238 26.73 1.09 2.42
N LEU A 239 27.51 0.87 3.47
CA LEU A 239 27.31 -0.27 4.35
C LEU A 239 25.97 -0.13 5.08
N ASP A 240 25.38 -1.26 5.50
CA ASP A 240 24.06 -1.22 6.15
C ASP A 240 24.11 -0.33 7.41
N THR A 241 23.06 0.46 7.64
CA THR A 241 22.95 1.56 8.62
C THR A 241 23.73 2.87 8.35
N PHE A 242 24.52 2.99 7.28
CA PHE A 242 25.34 4.20 7.06
C PHE A 242 24.59 5.45 6.56
N CYS A 243 23.26 5.45 6.45
CA CYS A 243 22.46 6.63 6.09
C CYS A 243 21.31 6.88 7.09
N PRO A 244 21.59 7.21 8.37
CA PRO A 244 20.55 7.71 9.26
C PRO A 244 19.84 8.92 8.66
N MET A 245 18.51 8.92 8.72
CA MET A 245 17.67 9.93 8.08
C MET A 245 16.39 10.23 8.88
N GLY A 246 16.03 11.51 8.98
CA GLY A 246 14.83 11.98 9.66
C GLY A 246 15.16 12.98 10.77
N PRO A 247 14.49 12.93 11.94
CA PRO A 247 13.23 12.21 12.18
C PRO A 247 12.06 12.77 11.35
N PHE A 248 12.15 14.03 10.92
CA PHE A 248 11.06 14.78 10.28
C PHE A 248 11.44 15.30 8.89
N VAL A 249 10.42 15.48 8.06
CA VAL A 249 10.49 16.26 6.82
C VAL A 249 9.76 17.58 7.02
N VAL A 250 10.35 18.68 6.57
CA VAL A 250 9.72 20.01 6.56
C VAL A 250 9.50 20.44 5.10
N PRO A 251 8.27 20.74 4.65
CA PRO A 251 8.01 21.17 3.28
C PRO A 251 8.74 22.47 2.94
N ALA A 252 9.17 22.61 1.68
CA ALA A 252 10.00 23.74 1.24
C ALA A 252 9.27 25.10 1.23
N THR A 253 7.95 25.10 1.35
CA THR A 253 7.12 26.31 1.56
C THR A 253 7.26 26.89 2.97
N GLU A 254 7.64 26.07 3.95
CA GLU A 254 7.62 26.41 5.37
C GLU A 254 8.98 26.88 5.90
N ILE A 255 10.05 26.73 5.11
CA ILE A 255 11.42 26.94 5.60
C ILE A 255 12.41 27.35 4.51
N ASP A 256 13.23 28.36 4.81
CA ASP A 256 14.30 28.85 3.93
C ASP A 256 15.61 28.11 4.21
N ALA A 257 15.95 27.15 3.34
CA ALA A 257 17.15 26.33 3.42
C ALA A 257 18.48 27.10 3.30
N THR A 258 18.48 28.41 3.00
CA THR A 258 19.71 29.24 3.04
C THR A 258 20.04 29.78 4.44
N LYS A 259 19.08 29.73 5.38
CA LYS A 259 19.16 30.38 6.70
C LYS A 259 19.32 29.42 7.88
N LEU A 260 19.58 28.14 7.65
CA LEU A 260 19.54 27.12 8.70
C LEU A 260 20.94 26.85 9.24
N THR A 261 21.11 26.83 10.56
CA THR A 261 22.35 26.31 11.16
C THR A 261 22.22 24.79 11.32
N LEU A 262 23.22 24.07 10.83
CA LEU A 262 23.48 22.65 11.08
C LEU A 262 24.54 22.53 12.19
N THR A 263 24.23 21.74 13.22
CA THR A 263 25.18 21.43 14.29
C THR A 263 25.22 19.93 14.56
N THR A 264 26.42 19.36 14.72
CA THR A 264 26.58 17.94 15.09
C THR A 264 27.32 17.83 16.42
N TYR A 265 26.80 17.02 17.34
CA TYR A 265 27.41 16.71 18.63
C TYR A 265 27.76 15.22 18.72
N ILE A 266 28.87 14.91 19.36
CA ILE A 266 29.31 13.53 19.68
C ILE A 266 29.43 13.41 21.19
N ASN A 267 28.58 12.61 21.82
CA ASN A 267 28.46 12.51 23.29
C ASN A 267 28.32 13.88 23.99
N GLY A 268 27.67 14.85 23.35
CA GLY A 268 27.56 16.24 23.83
C GLY A 268 28.75 17.17 23.53
N GLU A 269 29.86 16.69 22.96
CA GLU A 269 30.92 17.56 22.40
C GLU A 269 30.47 18.09 21.03
N LYS A 270 30.32 19.40 20.87
CA LYS A 270 30.02 19.99 19.55
C LYS A 270 31.20 19.78 18.59
N ARG A 271 30.92 19.21 17.42
CA ARG A 271 31.89 18.93 16.35
C ARG A 271 31.69 19.82 15.13
N GLN A 272 30.46 19.92 14.67
CA GLN A 272 30.08 20.74 13.50
C GLN A 272 29.15 21.87 13.95
N ASP A 273 29.26 23.04 13.33
CA ASP A 273 28.41 24.23 13.53
C ASP A 273 28.57 25.16 12.32
N GLN A 274 27.59 25.19 11.40
CA GLN A 274 27.70 25.92 10.13
C GLN A 274 26.33 26.27 9.52
N LEU A 275 26.27 27.38 8.78
CA LEU A 275 25.09 27.80 8.03
C LEU A 275 24.95 27.03 6.69
N THR A 276 23.77 26.47 6.41
CA THR A 276 23.47 25.75 5.15
C THR A 276 23.50 26.63 3.90
N GLY A 277 23.48 27.96 4.05
CA GLY A 277 23.75 28.92 2.97
C GLY A 277 25.21 29.00 2.52
N GLU A 278 26.17 28.38 3.23
CA GLU A 278 27.60 28.43 2.90
C GLU A 278 28.11 27.25 2.05
N LEU A 279 27.21 26.53 1.39
CA LEU A 279 27.53 25.52 0.37
C LEU A 279 28.32 26.17 -0.79
N ILE A 280 29.32 25.45 -1.31
CA ILE A 280 30.09 25.84 -2.52
C ILE A 280 29.17 25.80 -3.74
N PHE A 281 28.38 24.75 -3.86
CA PHE A 281 27.34 24.55 -4.86
C PHE A 281 25.99 24.53 -4.13
N ASP A 282 25.22 25.61 -4.29
CA ASP A 282 23.89 25.76 -3.70
C ASP A 282 22.89 24.70 -4.22
N ILE A 283 21.76 24.56 -3.52
CA ILE A 283 20.71 23.58 -3.87
C ILE A 283 20.25 23.69 -5.34
N PRO A 284 20.02 24.89 -5.92
CA PRO A 284 19.80 25.06 -7.36
C PRO A 284 20.91 24.51 -8.25
N THR A 285 22.19 24.70 -7.90
CA THR A 285 23.33 24.12 -8.63
C THR A 285 23.31 22.59 -8.60
N LEU A 286 22.97 22.02 -7.44
CA LEU A 286 22.93 20.56 -7.25
C LEU A 286 21.82 19.93 -8.10
N ILE A 287 20.61 20.49 -8.08
CA ILE A 287 19.47 20.00 -8.88
C ILE A 287 19.74 20.14 -10.39
N GLU A 288 20.30 21.27 -10.82
CA GLU A 288 20.70 21.48 -12.22
C GLU A 288 21.80 20.49 -12.65
N SER A 289 22.79 20.23 -11.79
CA SER A 289 23.89 19.29 -12.09
C SER A 289 23.43 17.83 -12.11
N CYS A 290 22.64 17.41 -11.12
CA CYS A 290 22.17 16.03 -10.99
C CYS A 290 21.08 15.67 -12.00
N SER A 291 20.33 16.64 -12.54
CA SER A 291 19.34 16.39 -13.60
C SER A 291 19.91 16.54 -15.02
N LYS A 292 21.17 16.97 -15.19
CA LYS A 292 21.75 17.20 -16.51
C LYS A 292 22.03 15.89 -17.25
N GLY A 293 21.20 15.59 -18.26
CA GLY A 293 21.19 14.30 -18.96
C GLY A 293 20.53 13.15 -18.20
N LEU A 294 20.10 13.35 -16.95
CA LEU A 294 19.57 12.33 -16.04
C LEU A 294 18.19 12.75 -15.50
N THR A 295 17.26 11.81 -15.37
CA THR A 295 15.94 12.12 -14.79
C THR A 295 15.98 11.97 -13.28
N LEU A 296 15.86 13.08 -12.54
CA LEU A 296 15.47 13.06 -11.13
C LEU A 296 14.00 12.68 -11.02
N GLN A 297 13.65 11.82 -10.08
CA GLN A 297 12.29 11.32 -9.86
C GLN A 297 11.68 11.90 -8.58
N SER A 298 10.35 11.87 -8.49
CA SER A 298 9.60 12.20 -7.27
C SER A 298 10.02 11.29 -6.13
N GLY A 299 10.45 11.86 -5.00
CA GLY A 299 10.99 11.15 -3.84
C GLY A 299 12.47 10.74 -3.93
N ASP A 300 13.22 11.22 -4.94
CA ASP A 300 14.69 11.15 -4.91
C ASP A 300 15.26 12.17 -3.91
N ILE A 301 16.48 11.93 -3.43
CA ILE A 301 17.10 12.71 -2.36
C ILE A 301 18.52 13.13 -2.75
N ILE A 302 18.87 14.38 -2.49
CA ILE A 302 20.23 14.92 -2.60
C ILE A 302 20.73 15.32 -1.21
N ALA A 303 21.68 14.56 -0.65
CA ALA A 303 22.44 14.94 0.53
C ALA A 303 23.49 16.00 0.14
N SER A 304 23.42 17.19 0.74
CA SER A 304 24.04 18.41 0.19
C SER A 304 25.56 18.52 0.34
N GLY A 305 26.22 17.61 1.06
CA GLY A 305 27.57 17.78 1.58
C GLY A 305 27.59 18.25 3.05
N THR A 306 28.69 17.99 3.74
CA THR A 306 28.89 18.22 5.19
C THR A 306 29.88 19.36 5.51
N PRO A 307 29.71 20.11 6.61
CA PRO A 307 30.66 21.15 7.04
C PRO A 307 31.88 20.58 7.80
N ALA A 308 32.85 21.46 8.11
CA ALA A 308 34.09 21.06 8.77
C ALA A 308 33.88 20.61 10.23
N GLY A 309 34.83 19.83 10.77
CA GLY A 309 34.81 19.29 12.13
C GLY A 309 34.60 17.78 12.21
N VAL A 310 34.65 17.08 11.07
CA VAL A 310 34.57 15.62 10.97
C VAL A 310 35.77 14.94 11.67
N GLY A 311 35.62 13.69 12.07
CA GLY A 311 36.64 12.92 12.81
C GLY A 311 37.99 12.84 12.09
N ILE A 312 38.00 12.65 10.77
CA ILE A 312 39.22 12.62 9.95
C ILE A 312 39.98 13.95 9.89
N GLY A 313 39.30 15.08 10.13
CA GLY A 313 39.87 16.43 10.05
C GLY A 313 40.70 16.85 11.27
N ARG A 314 40.58 16.13 12.38
CA ARG A 314 41.25 16.45 13.65
C ARG A 314 42.72 16.04 13.61
N SER A 315 43.54 16.68 14.46
CA SER A 315 44.97 16.38 14.63
C SER A 315 45.24 15.94 16.08
N PRO A 316 45.43 14.64 16.37
CA PRO A 316 45.25 13.49 15.48
C PRO A 316 43.76 13.24 15.12
N PRO A 317 43.47 12.43 14.09
CA PRO A 317 42.11 12.03 13.74
C PRO A 317 41.39 11.33 14.90
N VAL A 318 40.08 11.53 15.02
CA VAL A 318 39.24 10.95 16.09
C VAL A 318 38.00 10.31 15.48
N PHE A 319 38.07 9.00 15.27
CA PHE A 319 36.96 8.17 14.80
C PHE A 319 36.01 7.77 15.92
N LEU A 320 34.78 7.42 15.51
CA LEU A 320 33.69 6.94 16.35
C LEU A 320 33.96 5.52 16.87
N LYS A 321 33.31 5.19 17.99
CA LYS A 321 33.44 3.92 18.70
C LYS A 321 32.06 3.35 19.07
N PRO A 322 31.95 2.03 19.27
CA PRO A 322 30.79 1.42 19.92
C PRO A 322 30.39 2.19 21.19
N GLY A 323 29.09 2.48 21.31
CA GLY A 323 28.51 3.24 22.40
C GLY A 323 28.36 4.75 22.15
N ASP A 324 29.12 5.36 21.23
CA ASP A 324 29.06 6.81 20.95
C ASP A 324 27.64 7.24 20.50
N MET A 325 27.12 8.33 21.05
CA MET A 325 25.91 9.01 20.56
C MET A 325 26.28 10.12 19.57
N ILE A 326 25.55 10.17 18.46
CA ILE A 326 25.67 11.19 17.42
C ILE A 326 24.34 11.94 17.32
N ASP A 327 24.37 13.26 17.54
CA ASP A 327 23.20 14.13 17.46
C ASP A 327 23.41 15.18 16.36
N VAL A 328 22.78 15.00 15.19
CA VAL A 328 22.80 15.97 14.08
C VAL A 328 21.52 16.81 14.15
N SER A 329 21.65 18.11 14.43
CA SER A 329 20.52 19.05 14.47
C SER A 329 20.58 20.03 13.31
N ILE A 330 19.44 20.32 12.70
CA ILE A 330 19.29 21.42 11.75
C ILE A 330 18.15 22.32 12.22
N THR A 331 18.43 23.62 12.24
CA THR A 331 17.47 24.68 12.62
C THR A 331 16.16 24.50 11.87
N GLY A 332 15.04 24.37 12.60
CA GLY A 332 13.72 24.13 12.03
C GLY A 332 13.39 22.67 11.69
N LEU A 333 14.36 21.81 11.35
CA LEU A 333 14.09 20.39 11.05
C LEU A 333 14.01 19.53 12.33
N GLY A 334 14.79 19.85 13.36
CA GLY A 334 14.87 19.10 14.62
C GLY A 334 16.25 18.49 14.84
N THR A 335 16.29 17.30 15.47
CA THR A 335 17.52 16.56 15.77
C THR A 335 17.36 15.10 15.37
N LEU A 336 18.36 14.59 14.64
CA LEU A 336 18.56 13.19 14.27
C LEU A 336 19.61 12.58 15.21
N SER A 337 19.16 11.76 16.14
CA SER A 337 19.98 11.12 17.18
C SER A 337 20.14 9.63 16.89
N ASN A 338 21.38 9.15 16.75
CA ASN A 338 21.69 7.74 16.52
C ASN A 338 22.92 7.31 17.33
N ARG A 339 22.84 6.14 17.98
CA ARG A 339 23.97 5.56 18.72
C ARG A 339 24.72 4.57 17.83
N VAL A 340 26.05 4.59 17.90
CA VAL A 340 26.90 3.52 17.36
C VAL A 340 26.71 2.27 18.21
N GLY A 341 26.21 1.20 17.60
CA GLY A 341 25.92 -0.07 18.25
C GLY A 341 27.17 -0.81 18.71
N GLU A 342 26.95 -1.81 19.57
CA GLU A 342 28.02 -2.69 20.03
C GLU A 342 28.60 -3.53 18.89
N ALA A 343 29.91 -3.79 18.92
CA ALA A 343 30.59 -4.65 17.94
C ALA A 343 30.12 -6.13 17.98
N SER A 344 29.37 -6.51 19.02
CA SER A 344 28.70 -7.81 19.17
C SER A 344 27.25 -7.84 18.68
N MET A 345 26.71 -6.71 18.21
CA MET A 345 25.40 -6.65 17.58
C MET A 345 25.43 -7.47 16.28
N ALA A 346 24.36 -8.22 15.99
CA ALA A 346 24.24 -8.86 14.69
C ALA A 346 24.08 -7.77 13.60
N PRO A 347 24.74 -7.90 12.42
CA PRO A 347 24.53 -6.96 11.33
C PRO A 347 23.04 -6.91 10.99
N PRO A 348 22.39 -5.73 11.01
CA PRO A 348 20.95 -5.63 10.89
C PRO A 348 20.54 -6.05 9.49
N ARG A 349 19.82 -7.17 9.41
CA ARG A 349 19.10 -7.52 8.18
C ARG A 349 18.01 -6.49 7.99
N ILE A 350 18.19 -5.60 7.01
CA ILE A 350 17.04 -4.91 6.43
C ILE A 350 16.22 -5.99 5.73
N ASP A 351 15.14 -6.41 6.39
CA ASP A 351 14.10 -7.20 5.75
C ASP A 351 13.67 -6.45 4.50
N THR A 352 13.82 -7.08 3.33
CA THR A 352 13.40 -6.49 2.07
C THR A 352 11.92 -6.21 2.15
N LEU A 353 11.57 -4.94 2.38
CA LEU A 353 10.19 -4.50 2.39
C LEU A 353 9.58 -4.92 1.08
N ALA A 354 8.55 -5.76 1.16
CA ALA A 354 7.83 -6.21 0.00
C ALA A 354 7.17 -4.98 -0.63
N THR A 355 7.83 -4.39 -1.64
CA THR A 355 7.33 -3.34 -2.53
C THR A 355 6.30 -3.91 -3.51
N SER A 356 5.40 -4.69 -2.93
CA SER A 356 4.13 -5.15 -3.43
C SER A 356 3.11 -4.63 -2.43
N LEU A 357 2.69 -3.38 -2.60
CA LEU A 357 1.43 -2.89 -2.07
C LEU A 357 0.29 -3.64 -2.78
N LYS A 358 0.12 -4.92 -2.42
CA LYS A 358 -1.19 -5.55 -2.52
C LYS A 358 -2.12 -4.68 -1.69
N LEU A 359 -3.05 -4.00 -2.36
CA LEU A 359 -4.17 -3.31 -1.74
C LEU A 359 -5.10 -4.36 -1.14
N THR A 360 -4.71 -4.94 0.00
CA THR A 360 -5.57 -5.76 0.84
C THR A 360 -6.58 -4.84 1.51
N SER A 361 -7.65 -4.54 0.79
CA SER A 361 -8.92 -4.08 1.32
C SER A 361 -9.52 -5.19 2.18
N SER A 362 -8.91 -5.40 3.34
CA SER A 362 -9.23 -6.47 4.27
C SER A 362 -9.16 -5.93 5.70
N PRO A 363 -10.32 -5.70 6.33
CA PRO A 363 -10.51 -6.13 7.71
C PRO A 363 -10.26 -7.65 7.79
N PRO A 364 -9.96 -8.21 8.97
CA PRO A 364 -10.08 -9.65 9.19
C PRO A 364 -11.57 -10.00 9.29
N ASP A 365 -12.22 -10.13 8.13
CA ASP A 365 -13.59 -10.62 8.04
C ASP A 365 -13.61 -12.15 8.18
N ASN A 366 -14.35 -12.65 9.17
CA ASN A 366 -14.47 -14.09 9.45
C ASN A 366 -15.20 -14.85 8.34
N ASN A 367 -15.90 -14.15 7.45
CA ASN A 367 -16.65 -14.72 6.32
C ASN A 367 -15.79 -14.94 5.06
N VAL A 368 -14.50 -14.57 5.06
CA VAL A 368 -13.61 -14.79 3.90
C VAL A 368 -13.00 -16.20 3.95
N ILE A 369 -13.37 -17.04 2.98
CA ILE A 369 -12.79 -18.38 2.81
C ILE A 369 -11.73 -18.42 1.71
N ALA A 370 -10.72 -19.27 1.88
CA ALA A 370 -9.74 -19.58 0.83
C ALA A 370 -10.26 -20.72 -0.06
N LEU A 371 -10.18 -20.54 -1.37
CA LEU A 371 -10.55 -21.53 -2.39
C LEU A 371 -9.35 -22.37 -2.83
N ALA A 372 -9.60 -23.53 -3.46
CA ALA A 372 -8.54 -24.42 -3.94
C ALA A 372 -7.79 -23.82 -5.15
N SER A 373 -8.46 -22.95 -5.91
CA SER A 373 -7.88 -22.04 -6.92
C SER A 373 -6.90 -21.00 -6.36
N GLY A 374 -6.79 -20.85 -5.03
CA GLY A 374 -5.94 -19.86 -4.37
C GLY A 374 -6.54 -18.45 -4.28
N LYS A 375 -7.78 -18.26 -4.76
CA LYS A 375 -8.59 -17.07 -4.49
C LYS A 375 -9.05 -17.06 -3.02
N SER A 376 -9.46 -15.89 -2.55
CA SER A 376 -10.16 -15.76 -1.26
C SER A 376 -11.45 -14.99 -1.50
N LEU A 377 -12.61 -15.57 -1.15
CA LEU A 377 -13.92 -14.96 -1.38
C LEU A 377 -14.68 -14.77 -0.07
N HIS A 378 -15.39 -13.65 0.05
CA HIS A 378 -16.36 -13.39 1.10
C HIS A 378 -17.63 -14.22 0.85
N VAL A 379 -17.99 -15.08 1.81
CA VAL A 379 -19.12 -16.02 1.75
C VAL A 379 -19.94 -15.92 3.04
N GLU A 380 -21.22 -15.61 2.92
CA GLU A 380 -22.17 -15.61 4.04
C GLU A 380 -23.09 -16.84 3.95
N THR A 381 -23.43 -17.40 5.12
CA THR A 381 -24.42 -18.48 5.21
C THR A 381 -25.43 -18.19 6.31
N THR A 382 -26.71 -18.41 6.03
CA THR A 382 -27.80 -18.24 7.00
C THR A 382 -28.87 -19.32 6.84
N GLY A 383 -29.64 -19.57 7.90
CA GLY A 383 -30.67 -20.62 7.90
C GLY A 383 -30.10 -22.03 8.03
N SER A 384 -30.93 -23.02 7.69
CA SER A 384 -30.55 -24.44 7.68
C SER A 384 -31.56 -25.25 6.87
N GLY A 385 -31.08 -26.26 6.13
CA GLY A 385 -31.92 -27.10 5.25
C GLY A 385 -31.27 -27.30 3.88
N PRO A 386 -32.03 -27.62 2.83
CA PRO A 386 -31.51 -27.70 1.46
C PRO A 386 -30.85 -26.37 1.05
N ALA A 387 -29.78 -26.44 0.25
CA ALA A 387 -28.96 -25.27 -0.05
C ALA A 387 -29.49 -24.44 -1.22
N LEU A 388 -29.44 -23.11 -1.09
CA LEU A 388 -29.74 -22.12 -2.13
C LEU A 388 -28.50 -21.23 -2.33
N LEU A 389 -27.84 -21.31 -3.49
CA LEU A 389 -26.64 -20.54 -3.81
C LEU A 389 -26.98 -19.35 -4.72
N PHE A 390 -26.72 -18.13 -4.25
CA PHE A 390 -27.05 -16.88 -4.93
C PHE A 390 -25.82 -16.22 -5.57
N LEU A 391 -25.84 -16.05 -6.89
CA LEU A 391 -24.77 -15.49 -7.73
C LEU A 391 -25.18 -14.11 -8.25
N HIS A 392 -24.41 -13.06 -7.94
CA HIS A 392 -24.76 -11.68 -8.29
C HIS A 392 -24.39 -11.29 -9.74
N GLY A 393 -24.87 -10.11 -10.16
CA GLY A 393 -24.58 -9.54 -11.49
C GLY A 393 -23.22 -8.85 -11.59
N LEU A 394 -22.87 -8.44 -12.81
CA LEU A 394 -21.66 -7.67 -13.12
C LEU A 394 -21.69 -6.29 -12.41
N GLY A 395 -20.74 -6.04 -11.52
CA GLY A 395 -20.75 -4.85 -10.65
C GLY A 395 -21.82 -4.87 -9.55
N GLY A 396 -22.33 -6.06 -9.22
CA GLY A 396 -23.12 -6.30 -8.01
C GLY A 396 -22.28 -6.87 -6.86
N SER A 397 -22.97 -7.29 -5.81
CA SER A 397 -22.46 -8.06 -4.69
C SER A 397 -23.58 -8.95 -4.14
N SER A 398 -23.28 -9.82 -3.18
CA SER A 398 -24.20 -10.47 -2.23
C SER A 398 -25.38 -9.59 -1.82
N HIS A 399 -25.13 -8.30 -1.53
CA HIS A 399 -26.11 -7.31 -1.07
C HIS A 399 -27.14 -6.89 -2.15
N PHE A 400 -27.06 -7.44 -3.37
CA PHE A 400 -28.15 -7.39 -4.34
C PHE A 400 -29.34 -8.27 -3.91
N TRP A 401 -29.08 -9.36 -3.17
CA TRP A 401 -30.07 -10.39 -2.86
C TRP A 401 -30.77 -10.22 -1.51
N THR A 402 -30.22 -9.43 -0.58
CA THR A 402 -30.69 -9.30 0.82
C THR A 402 -32.21 -9.14 0.93
N THR A 403 -32.78 -8.14 0.26
CA THR A 403 -34.22 -7.83 0.28
C THR A 403 -35.09 -8.98 -0.24
N VAL A 404 -34.58 -9.75 -1.20
CA VAL A 404 -35.28 -10.92 -1.78
C VAL A 404 -35.19 -12.12 -0.85
N ILE A 405 -34.03 -12.36 -0.22
CA ILE A 405 -33.84 -13.40 0.79
C ILE A 405 -34.79 -13.16 1.97
N ASP A 406 -34.79 -11.94 2.52
CA ASP A 406 -35.65 -11.54 3.64
C ASP A 406 -37.15 -11.72 3.33
N GLN A 407 -37.61 -11.21 2.18
CA GLN A 407 -39.03 -11.29 1.80
C GLN A 407 -39.48 -12.70 1.38
N SER A 408 -38.56 -13.55 0.91
CA SER A 408 -38.87 -14.95 0.56
C SER A 408 -39.12 -15.84 1.78
N ALA A 409 -38.66 -15.42 2.96
CA ALA A 409 -38.62 -16.20 4.20
C ALA A 409 -37.89 -17.56 4.10
N LEU A 410 -37.18 -17.85 3.00
CA LEU A 410 -36.59 -19.18 2.74
C LEU A 410 -35.51 -19.57 3.76
N SER A 411 -34.83 -18.60 4.39
CA SER A 411 -33.87 -18.83 5.49
C SER A 411 -34.46 -19.55 6.71
N SER A 412 -35.79 -19.61 6.84
CA SER A 412 -36.48 -20.41 7.86
C SER A 412 -36.46 -21.92 7.61
N SER A 413 -36.14 -22.36 6.38
CA SER A 413 -36.29 -23.76 5.93
C SER A 413 -35.14 -24.26 5.03
N HIS A 414 -34.27 -23.35 4.58
CA HIS A 414 -33.17 -23.60 3.65
C HIS A 414 -31.86 -23.01 4.18
N THR A 415 -30.75 -23.57 3.72
CA THR A 415 -29.41 -22.97 3.90
C THR A 415 -29.18 -21.96 2.78
N ILE A 416 -29.28 -20.68 3.08
CA ILE A 416 -28.97 -19.60 2.15
C ILE A 416 -27.45 -19.44 2.09
N ILE A 417 -26.90 -19.35 0.88
CA ILE A 417 -25.49 -19.07 0.62
C ILE A 417 -25.41 -17.89 -0.34
N THR A 418 -24.79 -16.80 0.10
CA THR A 418 -24.41 -15.66 -0.74
C THR A 418 -22.89 -15.55 -0.75
N TYR A 419 -22.30 -15.21 -1.89
CA TYR A 419 -20.89 -14.86 -1.94
C TYR A 419 -20.63 -13.76 -2.95
N ASP A 420 -19.52 -13.06 -2.75
CA ASP A 420 -19.05 -12.04 -3.68
C ASP A 420 -18.03 -12.63 -4.65
N PHE A 421 -18.18 -12.38 -5.96
CA PHE A 421 -17.18 -12.75 -6.97
C PHE A 421 -15.82 -12.08 -6.67
N ASP A 422 -14.75 -12.63 -7.24
CA ASP A 422 -13.39 -12.10 -7.14
C ASP A 422 -13.35 -10.57 -7.37
N GLY A 423 -12.87 -9.82 -6.37
CA GLY A 423 -12.83 -8.35 -6.35
C GLY A 423 -14.17 -7.60 -6.36
N HIS A 424 -15.30 -8.28 -6.19
CA HIS A 424 -16.62 -7.67 -6.00
C HIS A 424 -17.01 -7.67 -4.51
N GLY A 425 -18.00 -6.86 -4.12
CA GLY A 425 -18.51 -6.79 -2.75
C GLY A 425 -17.40 -6.67 -1.70
N GLN A 426 -17.29 -7.64 -0.80
CA GLN A 426 -16.23 -7.72 0.21
C GLN A 426 -15.12 -8.74 -0.14
N SER A 427 -15.20 -9.42 -1.29
CA SER A 427 -14.14 -10.33 -1.77
C SER A 427 -12.91 -9.54 -2.22
N PRO A 428 -11.70 -9.83 -1.70
CA PRO A 428 -10.47 -9.22 -2.19
C PRO A 428 -10.23 -9.62 -3.66
N PHE A 429 -9.65 -8.71 -4.45
CA PHE A 429 -9.30 -9.02 -5.84
C PHE A 429 -7.99 -9.82 -5.91
N SER A 430 -8.03 -10.99 -6.55
CA SER A 430 -6.87 -11.88 -6.70
C SER A 430 -5.78 -11.33 -7.64
N GLY A 431 -6.15 -10.41 -8.53
CA GLY A 431 -5.29 -9.86 -9.59
C GLY A 431 -5.42 -10.57 -10.94
N ASN A 432 -6.25 -11.60 -11.05
CA ASN A 432 -6.39 -12.41 -12.26
C ASN A 432 -7.41 -11.83 -13.27
N THR A 433 -7.20 -12.16 -14.55
CA THR A 433 -8.26 -12.04 -15.57
C THR A 433 -9.34 -13.07 -15.29
N LEU A 434 -10.61 -12.67 -15.24
CA LEU A 434 -11.73 -13.55 -14.95
C LEU A 434 -12.33 -14.13 -16.23
N SER A 435 -12.89 -15.35 -16.13
CA SER A 435 -13.77 -15.95 -17.12
C SER A 435 -15.04 -16.51 -16.46
N VAL A 436 -16.11 -16.68 -17.24
CA VAL A 436 -17.37 -17.30 -16.77
C VAL A 436 -17.14 -18.72 -16.25
N THR A 437 -16.25 -19.48 -16.89
CA THR A 437 -15.90 -20.85 -16.49
C THR A 437 -15.22 -20.88 -15.12
N GLU A 438 -14.30 -19.95 -14.85
CA GLU A 438 -13.66 -19.84 -13.53
C GLU A 438 -14.64 -19.37 -12.46
N LEU A 439 -15.55 -18.45 -12.75
CA LEU A 439 -16.59 -18.05 -11.80
C LEU A 439 -17.57 -19.20 -11.48
N ALA A 440 -17.79 -20.12 -12.42
CA ALA A 440 -18.55 -21.35 -12.19
C ALA A 440 -17.75 -22.39 -11.40
N GLN A 441 -16.43 -22.47 -11.59
CA GLN A 441 -15.55 -23.27 -10.73
C GLN A 441 -15.51 -22.72 -9.29
N ASP A 442 -15.43 -21.39 -9.12
CA ASP A 442 -15.46 -20.73 -7.82
C ASP A 442 -16.73 -21.09 -7.04
N ALA A 443 -17.90 -21.09 -7.71
CA ALA A 443 -19.16 -21.53 -7.11
C ALA A 443 -19.10 -23.00 -6.61
N MET A 444 -18.43 -23.88 -7.35
CA MET A 444 -18.26 -25.29 -6.96
C MET A 444 -17.29 -25.43 -5.78
N GLU A 445 -16.24 -24.62 -5.74
CA GLU A 445 -15.28 -24.60 -4.63
C GLU A 445 -15.89 -24.00 -3.35
N VAL A 446 -16.77 -23.00 -3.45
CA VAL A 446 -17.58 -22.48 -2.33
C VAL A 446 -18.49 -23.58 -1.76
N LEU A 447 -19.25 -24.29 -2.60
CA LEU A 447 -20.08 -25.42 -2.15
C LEU A 447 -19.25 -26.53 -1.50
N ALA A 448 -18.09 -26.87 -2.09
CA ALA A 448 -17.19 -27.89 -1.55
C ALA A 448 -16.60 -27.49 -0.17
N ALA A 449 -16.21 -26.22 0.01
CA ALA A 449 -15.73 -25.70 1.29
C ALA A 449 -16.80 -25.75 2.39
N LEU A 450 -18.05 -25.43 2.03
CA LEU A 450 -19.22 -25.56 2.89
C LEU A 450 -19.71 -27.02 3.07
N LYS A 451 -19.09 -27.99 2.36
CA LYS A 451 -19.41 -29.43 2.37
C LYS A 451 -20.81 -29.76 1.84
N ILE A 452 -21.30 -28.94 0.92
CA ILE A 452 -22.63 -29.06 0.31
C ILE A 452 -22.49 -29.74 -1.05
N SER A 453 -23.20 -30.85 -1.23
CA SER A 453 -23.11 -31.70 -2.44
C SER A 453 -24.07 -31.28 -3.56
N THR A 454 -25.24 -30.74 -3.22
CA THR A 454 -26.19 -30.17 -4.19
C THR A 454 -26.88 -28.92 -3.65
N ALA A 455 -27.22 -28.00 -4.54
CA ALA A 455 -27.93 -26.76 -4.23
C ALA A 455 -28.93 -26.39 -5.34
N THR A 456 -29.91 -25.55 -5.03
CA THR A 456 -30.56 -24.71 -6.04
C THR A 456 -29.62 -23.56 -6.38
N ILE A 457 -29.41 -23.27 -7.66
CA ILE A 457 -28.53 -22.18 -8.09
C ILE A 457 -29.39 -21.02 -8.60
N ILE A 458 -29.20 -19.83 -8.04
CA ILE A 458 -29.92 -18.60 -8.39
C ILE A 458 -28.90 -17.60 -8.95
N GLY A 459 -29.07 -17.18 -10.20
CA GLY A 459 -28.10 -16.29 -10.87
C GLY A 459 -28.73 -15.06 -11.50
N HIS A 460 -28.18 -13.88 -11.18
CA HIS A 460 -28.59 -12.61 -11.78
C HIS A 460 -27.62 -12.15 -12.87
N SER A 461 -28.13 -11.72 -14.04
CA SER A 461 -27.31 -11.10 -15.10
C SER A 461 -26.12 -11.99 -15.50
N LEU A 462 -24.88 -11.51 -15.39
CA LEU A 462 -23.64 -12.30 -15.51
C LEU A 462 -23.64 -13.55 -14.62
N GLY A 463 -24.11 -13.45 -13.37
CA GLY A 463 -24.29 -14.59 -12.47
C GLY A 463 -25.29 -15.62 -12.98
N GLY A 464 -26.23 -15.25 -13.86
CA GLY A 464 -27.10 -16.19 -14.59
C GLY A 464 -26.37 -16.95 -15.71
N LEU A 465 -25.40 -16.31 -16.38
CA LEU A 465 -24.53 -16.99 -17.33
C LEU A 465 -23.53 -17.92 -16.61
N VAL A 466 -23.05 -17.52 -15.43
CA VAL A 466 -22.29 -18.39 -14.53
C VAL A 466 -23.16 -19.55 -14.04
N ALA A 467 -24.42 -19.32 -13.65
CA ALA A 467 -25.35 -20.37 -13.18
C ALA A 467 -25.69 -21.40 -14.28
N THR A 468 -25.93 -20.98 -15.52
CA THR A 468 -26.14 -21.89 -16.66
C THR A 468 -24.87 -22.66 -17.04
N THR A 469 -23.70 -22.02 -16.96
CA THR A 469 -22.40 -22.70 -17.12
C THR A 469 -22.19 -23.74 -16.02
N PHE A 470 -22.42 -23.38 -14.76
CA PHE A 470 -22.38 -24.29 -13.61
C PHE A 470 -23.31 -25.49 -13.81
N ALA A 471 -24.57 -25.26 -14.19
CA ALA A 471 -25.56 -26.31 -14.38
C ALA A 471 -25.26 -27.23 -15.60
N SER A 472 -24.58 -26.71 -16.62
CA SER A 472 -24.09 -27.51 -17.76
C SER A 472 -22.87 -28.35 -17.39
N THR A 473 -21.94 -27.82 -16.60
CA THR A 473 -20.66 -28.48 -16.22
C THR A 473 -20.83 -29.44 -15.04
N TYR A 474 -21.65 -29.08 -14.05
CA TYR A 474 -21.88 -29.82 -12.81
C TYR A 474 -23.37 -30.21 -12.62
N PRO A 475 -24.04 -30.86 -13.60
CA PRO A 475 -25.49 -31.11 -13.55
C PRO A 475 -25.94 -31.98 -12.36
N LYS A 476 -25.03 -32.70 -11.70
CA LYS A 476 -25.30 -33.48 -10.47
C LYS A 476 -25.30 -32.65 -9.18
N ALA A 477 -24.82 -31.41 -9.23
CA ALA A 477 -24.78 -30.49 -8.08
C ALA A 477 -25.97 -29.51 -8.06
N VAL A 478 -26.85 -29.54 -9.06
CA VAL A 478 -28.00 -28.63 -9.20
C VAL A 478 -29.31 -29.36 -8.97
N ASN A 479 -30.09 -28.91 -7.99
CA ASN A 479 -31.43 -29.43 -7.71
C ASN A 479 -32.50 -28.73 -8.59
N LYS A 480 -32.52 -27.40 -8.53
CA LYS A 480 -33.33 -26.47 -9.34
C LYS A 480 -32.43 -25.33 -9.82
N LEU A 481 -32.79 -24.66 -10.92
CA LEU A 481 -32.06 -23.52 -11.46
C LEU A 481 -32.98 -22.29 -11.52
N ILE A 482 -32.47 -21.11 -11.16
CA ILE A 482 -33.22 -19.86 -11.24
C ILE A 482 -32.38 -18.78 -11.92
N LEU A 483 -32.91 -18.20 -12.98
CA LEU A 483 -32.25 -17.25 -13.87
C LEU A 483 -32.99 -15.91 -13.83
N VAL A 484 -32.41 -14.90 -13.18
CA VAL A 484 -33.04 -13.60 -12.95
C VAL A 484 -32.39 -12.55 -13.85
N GLY A 485 -33.08 -12.08 -14.89
CA GLY A 485 -32.46 -11.21 -15.90
C GLY A 485 -31.17 -11.80 -16.49
N ALA A 486 -31.08 -13.13 -16.61
CA ALA A 486 -29.83 -13.79 -16.99
C ALA A 486 -29.41 -13.42 -18.42
N VAL A 487 -28.10 -13.24 -18.63
CA VAL A 487 -27.54 -12.99 -19.96
C VAL A 487 -27.06 -14.29 -20.60
N LYS A 488 -26.87 -14.26 -21.92
CA LYS A 488 -26.19 -15.28 -22.71
C LYS A 488 -24.88 -14.72 -23.28
N ALA A 489 -24.09 -15.53 -23.98
CA ALA A 489 -22.92 -15.00 -24.70
C ALA A 489 -23.34 -13.89 -25.68
N ILE A 490 -22.67 -12.73 -25.61
CA ILE A 490 -23.09 -11.52 -26.31
C ILE A 490 -22.48 -11.41 -27.71
N PRO A 491 -23.19 -10.86 -28.71
CA PRO A 491 -22.65 -10.69 -30.07
C PRO A 491 -21.39 -9.79 -30.09
N GLU A 492 -20.52 -9.99 -31.08
CA GLU A 492 -19.22 -9.29 -31.20
C GLU A 492 -19.31 -7.76 -31.06
N ALA A 493 -20.32 -7.11 -31.65
CA ALA A 493 -20.53 -5.68 -31.51
C ALA A 493 -20.87 -5.24 -30.07
N ALA A 494 -21.58 -6.08 -29.30
CA ALA A 494 -21.83 -5.85 -27.89
C ALA A 494 -20.61 -6.19 -27.03
N ALA A 495 -19.84 -7.23 -27.38
CA ALA A 495 -18.56 -7.54 -26.75
C ALA A 495 -17.57 -6.38 -26.89
N ALA A 496 -17.48 -5.75 -28.07
CA ALA A 496 -16.65 -4.56 -28.28
C ALA A 496 -17.03 -3.38 -27.37
N ASN A 497 -18.33 -3.15 -27.15
CA ASN A 497 -18.81 -2.12 -26.20
C ASN A 497 -18.46 -2.48 -24.74
N THR A 498 -18.57 -3.75 -24.36
CA THR A 498 -18.19 -4.24 -23.03
C THR A 498 -16.67 -4.17 -22.80
N MET A 499 -15.86 -4.44 -23.82
CA MET A 499 -14.39 -4.24 -23.79
C MET A 499 -14.01 -2.75 -23.72
N ASN A 500 -14.73 -1.87 -24.42
CA ASN A 500 -14.56 -0.43 -24.29
C ASN A 500 -14.88 0.05 -22.87
N ARG A 501 -15.96 -0.48 -22.27
CA ARG A 501 -16.33 -0.22 -20.87
C ARG A 501 -15.24 -0.65 -19.88
N ALA A 502 -14.65 -1.83 -20.07
CA ALA A 502 -13.49 -2.28 -19.26
C ALA A 502 -12.32 -1.29 -19.35
N ARG A 503 -12.00 -0.79 -20.55
CA ARG A 503 -10.94 0.22 -20.76
C ARG A 503 -11.29 1.54 -20.09
N THR A 504 -12.53 2.01 -20.16
CA THR A 504 -12.98 3.23 -19.46
C THR A 504 -12.80 3.11 -17.95
N VAL A 505 -13.19 1.98 -17.36
CA VAL A 505 -13.04 1.75 -15.91
C VAL A 505 -11.58 1.74 -15.48
N ASN A 506 -10.70 1.06 -16.22
CA ASN A 506 -9.26 1.05 -15.91
C ASN A 506 -8.59 2.42 -16.05
N ASN A 507 -9.14 3.32 -16.88
CA ASN A 507 -8.56 4.64 -17.13
C ASN A 507 -9.17 5.77 -16.26
N ALA A 508 -10.44 5.66 -15.88
CA ALA A 508 -11.22 6.74 -15.26
C ALA A 508 -12.03 6.32 -14.01
N GLY A 509 -11.94 5.05 -13.60
CA GLY A 509 -12.66 4.51 -12.45
C GLY A 509 -14.16 4.28 -12.69
N MET A 510 -14.90 4.04 -11.61
CA MET A 510 -16.27 3.53 -11.68
C MET A 510 -17.37 4.60 -11.82
N SER A 511 -17.12 5.88 -11.48
CA SER A 511 -18.17 6.91 -11.33
C SER A 511 -19.13 7.01 -12.52
N ASP A 512 -18.59 7.28 -13.70
CA ASP A 512 -19.38 7.56 -14.91
C ASP A 512 -20.03 6.28 -15.43
N VAL A 513 -19.35 5.15 -15.25
CA VAL A 513 -19.80 3.81 -15.64
C VAL A 513 -20.94 3.31 -14.74
N ALA A 514 -20.93 3.66 -13.45
CA ALA A 514 -22.01 3.39 -12.51
C ALA A 514 -23.24 4.27 -12.79
N ALA A 515 -23.03 5.55 -13.10
CA ALA A 515 -24.09 6.44 -13.56
C ALA A 515 -24.73 5.93 -14.87
N ALA A 516 -23.90 5.51 -15.83
CA ALA A 516 -24.37 4.97 -17.10
C ALA A 516 -25.17 3.67 -16.96
N VAL A 517 -24.84 2.77 -16.01
CA VAL A 517 -25.64 1.56 -15.77
C VAL A 517 -26.93 1.84 -15.00
N ALA A 518 -26.92 2.70 -13.99
CA ALA A 518 -28.15 3.09 -13.30
C ALA A 518 -29.15 3.68 -14.31
N GLU A 519 -28.69 4.51 -15.24
CA GLU A 519 -29.53 5.05 -16.32
C GLU A 519 -29.87 4.01 -17.40
N ALA A 520 -28.95 3.16 -17.84
CA ALA A 520 -29.23 2.22 -18.94
C ALA A 520 -30.10 1.02 -18.55
N ALA A 521 -30.11 0.61 -17.26
CA ALA A 521 -30.61 -0.69 -16.85
C ALA A 521 -31.80 -0.66 -15.85
N THR A 522 -32.36 0.52 -15.55
CA THR A 522 -33.54 0.68 -14.66
C THR A 522 -34.81 1.07 -15.42
N SER A 523 -35.96 0.65 -14.90
CA SER A 523 -37.29 0.93 -15.44
C SER A 523 -37.68 2.41 -15.34
N LYS A 524 -38.70 2.81 -16.12
CA LYS A 524 -39.32 4.13 -16.02
C LYS A 524 -39.89 4.39 -14.62
N LYS A 525 -40.44 3.36 -13.98
CA LYS A 525 -40.96 3.36 -12.59
C LYS A 525 -39.85 3.69 -11.59
N THR A 526 -38.72 3.00 -11.69
CA THR A 526 -37.55 3.22 -10.82
C THR A 526 -36.92 4.60 -11.01
N LYS A 527 -36.82 5.10 -12.24
CA LYS A 527 -36.29 6.45 -12.50
C LYS A 527 -37.19 7.57 -11.98
N ASN A 528 -38.50 7.45 -12.21
CA ASN A 528 -39.45 8.52 -11.92
C ASN A 528 -39.92 8.56 -10.45
N GLY A 529 -40.02 7.40 -9.78
CA GLY A 529 -40.42 7.29 -8.37
C GLY A 529 -39.40 6.58 -7.47
N GLY A 530 -38.72 5.54 -7.97
CA GLY A 530 -37.81 4.67 -7.20
C GLY A 530 -36.40 5.23 -6.97
N ARG A 531 -36.25 6.52 -6.62
CA ARG A 531 -34.93 7.16 -6.41
C ARG A 531 -34.02 6.45 -5.41
N LEU A 532 -34.55 5.69 -4.45
CA LEU A 532 -33.74 4.88 -3.55
C LEU A 532 -33.05 3.73 -4.31
N ALA A 533 -33.82 2.90 -5.02
CA ALA A 533 -33.29 1.78 -5.81
C ALA A 533 -32.32 2.27 -6.90
N TYR A 534 -32.66 3.33 -7.64
CA TYR A 534 -31.79 3.93 -8.65
C TYR A 534 -30.42 4.33 -8.08
N ASN A 535 -30.40 5.04 -6.94
CA ASN A 535 -29.14 5.46 -6.33
C ASN A 535 -28.41 4.31 -5.62
N TYR A 536 -29.12 3.31 -5.09
CA TYR A 536 -28.48 2.09 -4.55
C TYR A 536 -27.77 1.31 -5.64
N ILE A 537 -28.40 1.10 -6.81
CA ILE A 537 -27.78 0.50 -8.00
C ILE A 537 -26.53 1.29 -8.42
N LYS A 538 -26.63 2.63 -8.47
CA LYS A 538 -25.48 3.49 -8.78
C LYS A 538 -24.34 3.32 -7.76
N THR A 539 -24.63 3.32 -6.46
CA THR A 539 -23.62 3.17 -5.41
C THR A 539 -22.99 1.77 -5.43
N LEU A 540 -23.79 0.71 -5.59
CA LEU A 540 -23.34 -0.68 -5.66
C LEU A 540 -22.34 -0.91 -6.81
N VAL A 541 -22.67 -0.41 -8.01
CA VAL A 541 -21.76 -0.46 -9.16
C VAL A 541 -20.54 0.45 -8.93
N ALA A 542 -20.72 1.62 -8.32
CA ALA A 542 -19.61 2.53 -8.01
C ALA A 542 -18.61 1.97 -6.97
N SER A 543 -19.05 1.09 -6.06
CA SER A 543 -18.22 0.49 -5.01
C SER A 543 -17.42 -0.74 -5.46
N THR A 544 -17.65 -1.26 -6.68
CA THR A 544 -16.88 -2.43 -7.17
C THR A 544 -15.42 -2.04 -7.45
N ASN A 545 -14.46 -2.92 -7.16
CA ASN A 545 -13.05 -2.70 -7.50
C ASN A 545 -12.90 -2.51 -9.02
N ALA A 546 -12.30 -1.39 -9.45
CA ALA A 546 -12.23 -1.03 -10.88
C ALA A 546 -11.53 -2.09 -11.76
N PRO A 547 -10.30 -2.56 -11.43
CA PRO A 547 -9.67 -3.70 -12.11
C PRO A 547 -10.54 -4.97 -12.15
N ALA A 548 -11.16 -5.36 -11.04
CA ALA A 548 -12.02 -6.56 -10.99
C ALA A 548 -13.29 -6.40 -11.84
N TYR A 549 -13.89 -5.21 -11.83
CA TYR A 549 -15.03 -4.86 -12.67
C TYR A 549 -14.66 -4.93 -14.16
N ALA A 550 -13.51 -4.36 -14.54
CA ALA A 550 -12.99 -4.43 -15.90
C ALA A 550 -12.70 -5.88 -16.31
N SER A 551 -12.15 -6.69 -15.39
CA SER A 551 -11.91 -8.12 -15.55
C SER A 551 -13.21 -8.90 -15.79
N ALA A 552 -14.27 -8.62 -15.04
CA ALA A 552 -15.59 -9.22 -15.25
C ALA A 552 -16.30 -8.71 -16.53
N CYS A 553 -16.01 -7.50 -17.00
CA CYS A 553 -16.39 -7.06 -18.34
C CYS A 553 -15.67 -7.86 -19.44
N VAL A 554 -14.37 -8.16 -19.28
CA VAL A 554 -13.64 -9.06 -20.18
C VAL A 554 -14.29 -10.45 -20.16
N ALA A 555 -14.55 -11.02 -18.97
CA ALA A 555 -15.19 -12.31 -18.78
C ALA A 555 -16.51 -12.45 -19.56
N LEU A 556 -17.38 -11.43 -19.48
CA LEU A 556 -18.65 -11.37 -20.20
C LEU A 556 -18.47 -11.18 -21.72
N ALA A 557 -17.49 -10.38 -22.14
CA ALA A 557 -17.21 -10.09 -23.55
C ALA A 557 -16.55 -11.26 -24.29
N THR A 558 -15.84 -12.15 -23.59
CA THR A 558 -15.24 -13.38 -24.14
C THR A 558 -16.03 -14.65 -23.81
N ALA A 559 -17.18 -14.52 -23.15
CA ALA A 559 -18.01 -15.66 -22.76
C ALA A 559 -18.51 -16.45 -23.98
N GLN A 560 -18.57 -17.77 -23.85
CA GLN A 560 -19.24 -18.67 -24.79
C GLN A 560 -20.54 -19.18 -24.17
N ASP A 561 -21.52 -19.50 -25.01
CA ASP A 561 -22.76 -20.11 -24.53
C ASP A 561 -22.47 -21.54 -24.03
N PRO A 562 -22.86 -21.90 -22.79
CA PRO A 562 -22.74 -23.26 -22.31
C PRO A 562 -23.67 -24.22 -23.07
N ASN A 563 -23.50 -25.52 -22.88
CA ASN A 563 -24.37 -26.51 -23.50
C ASN A 563 -25.70 -26.60 -22.74
N TYR A 564 -26.61 -25.65 -22.99
CA TYR A 564 -27.92 -25.55 -22.35
C TYR A 564 -28.72 -26.87 -22.36
N ALA A 565 -28.53 -27.73 -23.37
CA ALA A 565 -29.18 -29.04 -23.46
C ALA A 565 -28.65 -30.09 -22.44
N GLN A 566 -27.54 -29.81 -21.74
CA GLN A 566 -27.04 -30.61 -20.61
C GLN A 566 -27.64 -30.20 -19.26
N ILE A 567 -28.31 -29.05 -19.18
CA ILE A 567 -29.00 -28.58 -17.97
C ILE A 567 -30.21 -29.48 -17.73
N GLN A 568 -30.12 -30.29 -16.68
CA GLN A 568 -31.15 -31.28 -16.30
C GLN A 568 -32.11 -30.78 -15.22
N ALA A 569 -31.77 -29.70 -14.53
CA ALA A 569 -32.57 -29.13 -13.46
C ALA A 569 -33.77 -28.36 -14.00
N ASP A 570 -34.91 -28.49 -13.33
CA ASP A 570 -36.08 -27.65 -13.60
C ASP A 570 -35.69 -26.18 -13.36
N THR A 571 -36.04 -25.32 -14.31
CA THR A 571 -35.48 -23.97 -14.43
C THR A 571 -36.56 -22.88 -14.43
N LEU A 572 -36.50 -21.95 -13.49
CA LEU A 572 -37.26 -20.69 -13.55
C LEU A 572 -36.44 -19.63 -14.28
N ILE A 573 -37.05 -18.95 -15.24
CA ILE A 573 -36.50 -17.79 -15.94
C ILE A 573 -37.39 -16.59 -15.61
N LEU A 574 -36.89 -15.68 -14.79
CA LEU A 574 -37.56 -14.45 -14.37
C LEU A 574 -36.95 -13.27 -15.15
N SER A 575 -37.76 -12.54 -15.91
CA SER A 575 -37.30 -11.38 -16.69
C SER A 575 -38.17 -10.14 -16.50
N GLY A 576 -37.61 -8.96 -16.77
CA GLY A 576 -38.30 -7.67 -16.64
C GLY A 576 -38.95 -7.25 -17.96
N ALA A 577 -40.18 -6.77 -17.91
CA ALA A 577 -40.90 -6.27 -19.10
C ALA A 577 -40.22 -5.05 -19.76
N GLU A 578 -39.35 -4.33 -19.03
CA GLU A 578 -38.55 -3.21 -19.53
C GLU A 578 -37.05 -3.54 -19.64
N ASP A 579 -36.59 -4.79 -19.45
CA ASP A 579 -35.16 -5.14 -19.41
C ASP A 579 -34.48 -5.00 -20.80
N PRO A 580 -33.52 -4.07 -20.98
CA PRO A 580 -32.83 -3.87 -22.25
C PRO A 580 -31.54 -4.70 -22.37
N ILE A 581 -31.07 -5.31 -21.28
CA ILE A 581 -29.83 -6.10 -21.21
C ILE A 581 -30.14 -7.59 -21.47
N SER A 582 -31.24 -8.08 -20.88
CA SER A 582 -31.80 -9.40 -21.13
C SER A 582 -33.21 -9.32 -21.73
N PRO A 583 -33.35 -8.75 -22.95
CA PRO A 583 -34.64 -8.55 -23.60
C PRO A 583 -35.35 -9.88 -23.87
N LYS A 584 -36.65 -9.80 -24.21
CA LYS A 584 -37.49 -10.98 -24.48
C LYS A 584 -36.85 -12.02 -25.41
N ALA A 585 -36.10 -11.61 -26.44
CA ALA A 585 -35.39 -12.53 -27.33
C ALA A 585 -34.34 -13.41 -26.62
N THR A 586 -33.66 -12.89 -25.59
CA THR A 586 -32.75 -13.66 -24.72
C THR A 586 -33.52 -14.61 -23.81
N THR A 587 -34.64 -14.14 -23.23
CA THR A 587 -35.55 -14.97 -22.42
C THR A 587 -36.09 -16.15 -23.25
N ASP A 588 -36.61 -15.87 -24.45
CA ASP A 588 -37.16 -16.85 -25.38
C ASP A 588 -36.08 -17.86 -25.83
N PHE A 589 -34.86 -17.40 -26.10
CA PHE A 589 -33.74 -18.27 -26.44
C PHE A 589 -33.42 -19.24 -25.29
N LEU A 590 -33.25 -18.74 -24.06
CA LEU A 590 -32.95 -19.58 -22.89
C LEU A 590 -34.09 -20.58 -22.61
N ALA A 591 -35.34 -20.16 -22.75
CA ALA A 591 -36.50 -21.02 -22.57
C ALA A 591 -36.58 -22.16 -23.60
N ASN A 592 -36.23 -21.89 -24.87
CA ASN A 592 -36.18 -22.93 -25.91
C ASN A 592 -34.92 -23.82 -25.82
N ALA A 593 -33.82 -23.32 -25.24
CA ALA A 593 -32.56 -24.05 -25.12
C ALA A 593 -32.48 -24.95 -23.87
N ILE A 594 -33.23 -24.62 -22.80
CA ILE A 594 -33.28 -25.37 -21.55
C ILE A 594 -34.59 -26.15 -21.48
N LYS A 595 -34.49 -27.48 -21.46
CA LYS A 595 -35.60 -28.42 -21.71
C LYS A 595 -36.80 -28.27 -20.77
N ASN A 596 -36.54 -28.08 -19.47
CA ASN A 596 -37.56 -27.95 -18.43
C ASN A 596 -37.53 -26.51 -17.90
N SER A 597 -38.08 -25.57 -18.66
CA SER A 597 -38.05 -24.14 -18.31
C SER A 597 -39.45 -23.53 -18.13
N HIS A 598 -39.55 -22.61 -17.17
CA HIS A 598 -40.75 -21.83 -16.87
C HIS A 598 -40.40 -20.34 -16.94
N VAL A 599 -41.13 -19.56 -17.73
CA VAL A 599 -40.87 -18.13 -17.90
C VAL A 599 -41.90 -17.31 -17.12
N VAL A 600 -41.41 -16.36 -16.32
CA VAL A 600 -42.22 -15.34 -15.64
C VAL A 600 -41.68 -13.96 -16.01
N VAL A 601 -42.56 -13.03 -16.34
CA VAL A 601 -42.19 -11.66 -16.75
C VAL A 601 -42.79 -10.66 -15.77
N LEU A 602 -41.93 -9.91 -15.06
CA LEU A 602 -42.35 -8.88 -14.11
C LEU A 602 -42.73 -7.58 -14.83
N PRO A 603 -43.91 -6.99 -14.57
CA PRO A 603 -44.30 -5.68 -15.11
C PRO A 603 -43.52 -4.55 -14.44
N ASP A 604 -43.28 -3.47 -15.18
CA ASP A 604 -42.57 -2.25 -14.72
C ASP A 604 -41.18 -2.49 -14.09
N VAL A 605 -40.50 -3.58 -14.48
CA VAL A 605 -39.15 -3.97 -14.03
C VAL A 605 -38.21 -4.03 -15.23
N ALA A 606 -36.98 -3.53 -15.07
CA ALA A 606 -35.91 -3.67 -16.05
C ALA A 606 -34.89 -4.72 -15.55
N HIS A 607 -33.58 -4.40 -15.56
CA HIS A 607 -32.57 -5.42 -15.29
C HIS A 607 -32.41 -5.74 -13.80
N TRP A 608 -32.72 -4.81 -12.89
CA TRP A 608 -32.38 -4.94 -11.47
C TRP A 608 -33.53 -5.50 -10.61
N HIS A 609 -34.25 -6.49 -11.13
CA HIS A 609 -35.32 -7.30 -10.52
C HIS A 609 -35.43 -7.20 -8.98
N ALA A 610 -34.45 -7.72 -8.23
CA ALA A 610 -34.45 -7.77 -6.75
C ALA A 610 -34.53 -6.39 -6.05
N LEU A 611 -34.22 -5.31 -6.77
CA LEU A 611 -34.20 -3.93 -6.29
C LEU A 611 -35.35 -3.08 -6.88
N GLU A 612 -35.94 -3.48 -8.01
CA GLU A 612 -37.06 -2.80 -8.66
C GLU A 612 -38.43 -3.39 -8.28
N ASP A 613 -38.48 -4.70 -8.03
CA ASP A 613 -39.60 -5.42 -7.45
C ASP A 613 -39.08 -6.62 -6.62
N SER A 614 -38.62 -6.31 -5.41
CA SER A 614 -38.19 -7.32 -4.43
C SER A 614 -39.29 -8.32 -4.10
N ALA A 615 -40.54 -7.88 -4.02
CA ALA A 615 -41.67 -8.71 -3.59
C ALA A 615 -42.10 -9.72 -4.67
N GLY A 616 -42.27 -9.27 -5.92
CA GLY A 616 -42.52 -10.16 -7.05
C GLY A 616 -41.36 -11.13 -7.30
N THR A 617 -40.13 -10.65 -7.19
CA THR A 617 -38.92 -11.49 -7.29
C THR A 617 -38.86 -12.54 -6.17
N ALA A 618 -39.13 -12.15 -4.92
CA ALA A 618 -39.10 -13.06 -3.77
C ALA A 618 -40.23 -14.10 -3.80
N SER A 619 -41.45 -13.71 -4.18
CA SER A 619 -42.59 -14.64 -4.31
C SER A 619 -42.25 -15.72 -5.34
N HIS A 620 -41.90 -15.35 -6.57
CA HIS A 620 -41.66 -16.35 -7.61
C HIS A 620 -40.43 -17.23 -7.34
N ILE A 621 -39.43 -16.74 -6.61
CA ILE A 621 -38.33 -17.59 -6.11
C ILE A 621 -38.83 -18.55 -5.02
N ALA A 622 -39.62 -18.10 -4.05
CA ALA A 622 -40.17 -18.96 -3.00
C ALA A 622 -41.14 -20.01 -3.54
N ASP A 623 -42.06 -19.60 -4.42
CA ASP A 623 -43.06 -20.45 -5.09
C ASP A 623 -42.40 -21.55 -5.95
N PHE A 624 -41.21 -21.27 -6.52
CA PHE A 624 -40.46 -22.22 -7.32
C PHE A 624 -39.44 -23.06 -6.51
N VAL A 625 -39.00 -22.59 -5.34
CA VAL A 625 -38.11 -23.35 -4.44
C VAL A 625 -38.87 -24.44 -3.69
N GLN A 626 -40.12 -24.18 -3.31
CA GLN A 626 -41.04 -25.14 -2.65
C GLN A 626 -41.43 -26.35 -3.52
#